data_AF-A0A7C3HAR0-F1
#
_entry.id   AF-A0A7C3HAR0-F1
#
_cell.length_a   1.000
_cell.length_b   1.000
_cell.length_c   1.000
_cell.angle_alpha   90.00
_cell.angle_beta   90.00
_cell.angle_gamma   90.00
#
_symmetry.space_group_name_H-M   'P 1'
#
loop_
_entity.id
_entity.type
_entity.pdbx_description
1 polymer ?
#
loop_
_entity_poly.entity_id
_entity_poly.type
_entity_poly.pdbx_seq_one_letter_code
_entity_poly.pdbx_strand_id
1 'polypeptide(L)'
;MSKRRILLVERDEAETYLLTSVIAFGATIILVRLFLELTGYPQVGGGTLHIAHLLWGGLLMFIAIFLVLIWDNPVFLLAAAVLSGIGIGLFIDEVGKFITQNNDYFFPAAAPIIYGFFLLTVLIYIIVRQPDEEDPRRAMVLALEQLQDAIYGELDDREVKELLHNLGTARQAEKPEIREMATVLHRYVDEGNVPFKDYRPNLLRRAGDKAVAWGQQLGRAKLRILILVGLGITAVGAVATLGLLLIAAFSADAVVETLFAAVRSEAQTLAVNDVRGVYIRTGLELLIGLVALTAIFFILRGKEKRGMVIGLASVVLSLTAV
;
A
#
# COMPACT_ATOMS: atom_id res chain seq x y z
N MET A 1 7.55 -3.86 -42.23
CA MET A 1 7.87 -4.55 -40.95
C MET A 1 6.96 -3.99 -39.86
N SER A 2 5.94 -4.75 -39.44
CA SER A 2 5.08 -4.36 -38.32
C SER A 2 5.91 -4.37 -37.03
N LYS A 3 6.03 -3.22 -36.33
CA LYS A 3 6.63 -3.17 -34.99
C LYS A 3 5.90 -4.20 -34.12
N ARG A 4 6.60 -5.23 -33.64
CA ARG A 4 6.09 -6.12 -32.59
C ARG A 4 5.85 -5.24 -31.36
N ARG A 5 4.61 -4.78 -31.15
CA ARG A 5 4.21 -4.25 -29.84
C ARG A 5 4.21 -5.45 -28.90
N ILE A 6 5.00 -5.35 -27.83
CA ILE A 6 4.97 -6.31 -26.73
C ILE A 6 3.57 -6.20 -26.14
N LEU A 7 2.82 -7.31 -26.12
CA LEU A 7 1.53 -7.35 -25.44
C LEU A 7 1.83 -7.46 -23.94
N LEU A 8 1.48 -6.43 -23.19
CA LEU A 8 1.54 -6.46 -21.72
C LEU A 8 0.19 -6.97 -21.24
N VAL A 9 0.18 -8.16 -20.68
CA VAL A 9 -0.98 -8.75 -20.02
C VAL A 9 -0.65 -8.77 -18.54
N GLU A 10 -1.47 -8.12 -17.73
CA GLU A 10 -1.39 -8.26 -16.28
C GLU A 10 -1.75 -9.69 -15.90
N ARG A 11 -1.09 -10.19 -14.86
CA ARG A 11 -1.31 -11.53 -14.33
C ARG A 11 -2.72 -11.64 -13.74
N ASP A 12 -3.31 -12.84 -13.81
CA ASP A 12 -4.52 -13.10 -13.03
C ASP A 12 -4.28 -12.83 -11.52
N GLU A 13 -5.29 -12.31 -10.84
CA GLU A 13 -5.21 -11.82 -9.45
C GLU A 13 -4.10 -10.79 -9.12
N ALA A 14 -3.48 -10.11 -10.11
CA ALA A 14 -2.41 -9.13 -9.87
C ALA A 14 -2.81 -8.03 -8.87
N GLU A 15 -4.07 -7.58 -8.90
CA GLU A 15 -4.63 -6.63 -7.92
C GLU A 15 -4.50 -7.17 -6.48
N THR A 16 -4.83 -8.45 -6.28
CA THR A 16 -4.81 -9.11 -4.97
C THR A 16 -3.38 -9.23 -4.43
N TYR A 17 -2.42 -9.63 -5.27
CA TYR A 17 -1.02 -9.74 -4.85
C TYR A 17 -0.42 -8.38 -4.50
N LEU A 18 -0.66 -7.35 -5.33
CA LEU A 18 -0.19 -5.99 -5.04
C LEU A 18 -0.82 -5.43 -3.76
N LEU A 19 -2.14 -5.58 -3.59
CA LEU A 19 -2.83 -5.14 -2.39
C LEU A 19 -2.28 -5.84 -1.14
N THR A 20 -2.05 -7.15 -1.23
CA THR A 20 -1.47 -7.94 -0.13
C THR A 20 -0.09 -7.43 0.25
N SER A 21 0.76 -7.13 -0.74
CA SER A 21 2.10 -6.56 -0.50
C SER A 21 2.02 -5.18 0.15
N VAL A 22 1.13 -4.30 -0.32
CA VAL A 22 0.92 -2.95 0.26
C VAL A 22 0.41 -3.03 1.70
N ILE A 23 -0.54 -3.92 1.99
CA ILE A 23 -1.06 -4.13 3.34
C ILE A 23 0.03 -4.67 4.26
N ALA A 24 0.77 -5.69 3.83
CA ALA A 24 1.87 -6.26 4.59
C ALA A 24 2.95 -5.21 4.88
N PHE A 25 3.30 -4.39 3.89
CA PHE A 25 4.24 -3.28 4.05
C PHE A 25 3.80 -2.27 5.11
N GLY A 26 2.58 -1.74 4.98
CA GLY A 26 2.05 -0.76 5.95
C GLY A 26 1.93 -1.35 7.36
N ALA A 27 1.45 -2.59 7.46
CA ALA A 27 1.34 -3.30 8.73
C ALA A 27 2.71 -3.50 9.39
N THR A 28 3.74 -3.86 8.62
CA THR A 28 5.09 -4.04 9.14
C THR A 28 5.66 -2.75 9.72
N ILE A 29 5.54 -1.60 9.03
CA ILE A 29 6.01 -0.32 9.58
C ILE A 29 5.29 -0.02 10.91
N ILE A 30 3.95 -0.14 10.94
CA ILE A 30 3.15 0.17 12.13
C ILE A 30 3.56 -0.72 13.30
N LEU A 31 3.67 -2.03 13.06
CA LEU A 31 4.01 -3.00 14.10
C LEU A 31 5.43 -2.82 14.63
N VAL A 32 6.40 -2.57 13.75
CA VAL A 32 7.80 -2.33 14.14
C VAL A 32 7.92 -1.06 14.96
N ARG A 33 7.30 0.05 14.51
CA ARG A 33 7.33 1.31 15.25
C ARG A 33 6.65 1.21 16.61
N LEU A 34 5.46 0.61 16.65
CA LEU A 34 4.75 0.35 17.91
C LEU A 34 5.61 -0.50 18.86
N PHE A 35 6.25 -1.54 18.34
CA PHE A 35 7.16 -2.37 19.14
C PHE A 35 8.34 -1.56 19.69
N LEU A 36 9.00 -0.75 18.87
CA LEU A 36 10.12 0.09 19.28
C LEU A 36 9.72 1.14 20.32
N GLU A 37 8.55 1.77 20.15
CA GLU A 37 8.03 2.76 21.10
C GLU A 37 7.68 2.12 22.45
N LEU A 38 7.03 0.95 22.44
CA LEU A 38 6.71 0.20 23.66
C LEU A 38 7.94 -0.34 24.40
N THR A 39 9.02 -0.64 23.68
CA THR A 39 10.23 -1.23 24.24
C THR A 39 11.35 -0.23 24.50
N GLY A 40 11.16 1.04 24.13
CA GLY A 40 12.15 2.11 24.33
C GLY A 40 13.38 1.99 23.43
N TYR A 41 13.21 1.56 22.18
CA TYR A 41 14.28 1.41 21.19
C TYR A 41 15.44 0.48 21.61
N PRO A 42 15.16 -0.80 21.93
CA PRO A 42 16.19 -1.75 22.32
C PRO A 42 17.17 -2.00 21.16
N GLN A 43 18.46 -1.96 21.46
CA GLN A 43 19.48 -2.37 20.49
C GLN A 43 19.55 -3.89 20.44
N VAL A 44 19.23 -4.47 19.28
CA VAL A 44 19.36 -5.90 19.02
C VAL A 44 20.73 -6.14 18.37
N GLY A 45 21.71 -6.40 19.23
CA GLY A 45 23.11 -6.49 18.83
C GLY A 45 24.06 -6.24 20.01
N GLY A 46 25.17 -6.97 20.08
CA GLY A 46 26.20 -6.74 21.10
C GLY A 46 27.02 -5.47 20.83
N GLY A 47 27.96 -5.14 21.71
CA GLY A 47 28.73 -3.88 21.65
C GLY A 47 29.46 -3.56 20.34
N THR A 48 29.71 -4.54 19.46
CA THR A 48 30.33 -4.34 18.13
C THR A 48 29.45 -4.74 16.94
N LEU A 49 28.32 -5.41 17.16
CA LEU A 49 27.52 -6.01 16.09
C LEU A 49 26.05 -5.60 16.23
N HIS A 50 25.63 -4.56 15.53
CA HIS A 50 24.22 -4.18 15.39
C HIS A 50 23.60 -4.96 14.23
N ILE A 51 22.64 -5.86 14.50
CA ILE A 51 21.92 -6.55 13.43
C ILE A 51 20.75 -5.66 13.03
N ALA A 52 20.95 -4.93 11.94
CA ALA A 52 19.93 -4.11 11.31
C ALA A 52 18.74 -4.98 10.87
N HIS A 53 17.52 -4.60 11.25
CA HIS A 53 16.30 -5.25 10.73
C HIS A 53 16.20 -5.07 9.20
N LEU A 54 16.93 -4.10 8.64
CA LEU A 54 17.17 -3.95 7.21
C LEU A 54 17.72 -5.20 6.53
N LEU A 55 18.61 -5.97 7.19
CA LEU A 55 19.17 -7.21 6.64
C LEU A 55 18.10 -8.29 6.49
N TRP A 56 17.23 -8.43 7.50
CA TRP A 56 16.08 -9.32 7.43
C TRP A 56 15.10 -8.87 6.35
N GLY A 57 14.89 -7.55 6.21
CA GLY A 57 14.11 -6.97 5.13
C GLY A 57 14.62 -7.39 3.74
N GLY A 58 15.93 -7.22 3.51
CA GLY A 58 16.60 -7.65 2.28
C GLY A 58 16.49 -9.16 2.02
N LEU A 59 16.67 -9.99 3.05
CA LEU A 59 16.56 -11.44 2.95
C LEU A 59 15.14 -11.88 2.58
N LEU A 60 14.10 -11.30 3.19
CA LEU A 60 12.71 -11.64 2.86
C LEU A 60 12.35 -11.25 1.43
N MET A 61 12.81 -10.10 0.94
CA MET A 61 12.65 -9.71 -0.46
C MET A 61 13.37 -10.67 -1.41
N PHE A 62 14.58 -11.12 -1.05
CA PHE A 62 15.32 -12.10 -1.85
C PHE A 62 14.61 -13.45 -1.91
N ILE A 63 14.07 -13.92 -0.79
CA ILE A 63 13.23 -15.13 -0.75
C ILE A 63 11.98 -14.94 -1.62
N ALA A 64 11.32 -13.78 -1.55
CA ALA A 64 10.15 -13.48 -2.38
C ALA A 64 10.47 -13.60 -3.89
N ILE A 65 11.62 -13.09 -4.33
CA ILE A 65 12.09 -13.23 -5.72
C ILE A 65 12.26 -14.71 -6.08
N PHE A 66 12.89 -15.49 -5.20
CA PHE A 66 13.12 -16.93 -5.45
C PHE A 66 11.81 -17.71 -5.52
N LEU A 67 10.81 -17.36 -4.70
CA LEU A 67 9.50 -17.99 -4.75
C LEU A 67 8.88 -17.85 -6.15
N VAL A 68 8.93 -16.65 -6.74
CA VAL A 68 8.35 -16.36 -8.06
C VAL A 68 9.18 -16.97 -9.21
N LEU A 69 10.50 -17.10 -9.03
CA LEU A 69 11.37 -17.68 -10.06
C LEU A 69 11.35 -19.20 -10.10
N ILE A 70 11.08 -19.86 -8.96
CA ILE A 70 11.14 -21.32 -8.85
C ILE A 70 9.77 -21.96 -9.08
N TRP A 71 8.69 -21.32 -8.59
CA TRP A 71 7.35 -21.90 -8.62
C TRP A 71 6.35 -21.01 -9.34
N ASP A 72 5.46 -21.64 -10.10
CA ASP A 72 4.37 -20.98 -10.83
C ASP A 72 3.00 -21.13 -10.14
N ASN A 73 2.97 -21.71 -8.93
CA ASN A 73 1.71 -21.94 -8.21
C ASN A 73 1.25 -20.64 -7.49
N PRO A 74 -0.05 -20.28 -7.55
CA PRO A 74 -0.61 -19.07 -6.92
C PRO A 74 -0.28 -18.90 -5.43
N VAL A 75 -0.14 -20.00 -4.68
CA VAL A 75 0.21 -19.97 -3.25
C VAL A 75 1.59 -19.33 -3.03
N PHE A 76 2.56 -19.60 -3.91
CA PHE A 76 3.90 -19.02 -3.80
C PHE A 76 3.94 -17.55 -4.26
N LEU A 77 3.08 -17.15 -5.20
CA LEU A 77 2.90 -15.75 -5.56
C LEU A 77 2.32 -14.94 -4.40
N LEU A 78 1.30 -15.49 -3.71
CA LEU A 78 0.75 -14.87 -2.52
C LEU A 78 1.79 -14.78 -1.39
N ALA A 79 2.55 -15.85 -1.17
CA ALA A 79 3.65 -15.84 -0.20
C ALA A 79 4.70 -14.79 -0.57
N ALA A 80 5.09 -14.69 -1.84
CA ALA A 80 6.00 -13.66 -2.33
C ALA A 80 5.44 -12.24 -2.14
N ALA A 81 4.15 -12.04 -2.34
CA ALA A 81 3.49 -10.76 -2.07
C ALA A 81 3.57 -10.38 -0.58
N VAL A 82 3.30 -11.31 0.33
CA VAL A 82 3.44 -11.08 1.78
C VAL A 82 4.89 -10.80 2.15
N LEU A 83 5.82 -11.65 1.72
CA LEU A 83 7.25 -11.54 2.05
C LEU A 83 7.89 -10.27 1.47
N SER A 84 7.51 -9.87 0.26
CA SER A 84 7.97 -8.61 -0.33
C SER A 84 7.46 -7.41 0.47
N GLY A 85 6.19 -7.39 0.87
CA GLY A 85 5.63 -6.31 1.69
C GLY A 85 6.33 -6.20 3.04
N ILE A 86 6.46 -7.31 3.77
CA ILE A 86 7.19 -7.34 5.05
C ILE A 86 8.65 -6.92 4.85
N GLY A 87 9.29 -7.47 3.82
CA GLY A 87 10.70 -7.21 3.51
C GLY A 87 10.97 -5.73 3.25
N ILE A 88 10.14 -5.10 2.41
CA ILE A 88 10.19 -3.66 2.15
C ILE A 88 9.95 -2.88 3.45
N GLY A 89 8.95 -3.27 4.26
CA GLY A 89 8.65 -2.62 5.53
C GLY A 89 9.83 -2.58 6.49
N LEU A 90 10.47 -3.72 6.72
CA LEU A 90 11.66 -3.83 7.58
C LEU A 90 12.86 -3.06 7.01
N PHE A 91 13.03 -3.10 5.68
CA PHE A 91 14.13 -2.41 5.00
C PHE A 91 13.99 -0.89 5.13
N ILE A 92 12.80 -0.37 4.83
CA ILE A 92 12.53 1.06 4.76
C ILE A 92 12.45 1.68 6.16
N ASP A 93 11.94 0.97 7.18
CA ASP A 93 11.87 1.52 8.54
C ASP A 93 13.24 1.92 9.12
N GLU A 94 14.30 1.19 8.78
CA GLU A 94 15.66 1.53 9.21
C GLU A 94 16.40 2.53 8.30
N VAL A 95 15.76 3.05 7.24
CA VAL A 95 16.43 3.97 6.29
C VAL A 95 17.02 5.20 6.98
N GLY A 96 16.39 5.67 8.06
CA GLY A 96 16.89 6.79 8.88
C GLY A 96 18.33 6.60 9.36
N LYS A 97 18.63 5.40 9.86
CA LYS A 97 19.98 5.03 10.35
C LYS A 97 21.04 5.04 9.26
N PHE A 98 20.69 5.02 7.98
CA PHE A 98 21.68 4.87 6.92
C PHE A 98 21.77 6.10 6.01
N ILE A 99 20.97 7.13 6.29
CA ILE A 99 21.04 8.40 5.56
C ILE A 99 22.19 9.28 6.08
N THR A 100 22.52 9.20 7.37
CA THR A 100 23.56 10.02 7.99
C THR A 100 24.81 9.22 8.33
N GLN A 101 25.99 9.85 8.25
CA GLN A 101 27.27 9.20 8.60
C GLN A 101 27.34 8.73 10.07
N ASN A 102 26.50 9.31 10.94
CA ASN A 102 26.44 9.01 12.38
C ASN A 102 25.35 7.98 12.73
N ASN A 103 24.67 7.43 11.73
CA ASN A 103 23.57 6.49 11.88
C ASN A 103 22.41 6.96 12.78
N ASP A 104 22.03 8.22 12.62
CA ASP A 104 20.95 8.85 13.38
C ASP A 104 19.56 8.33 12.96
N TYR A 105 18.90 7.58 13.85
CA TYR A 105 17.56 7.01 13.63
C TYR A 105 16.50 8.07 13.37
N PHE A 106 16.63 9.25 13.96
CA PHE A 106 15.63 10.31 13.96
C PHE A 106 15.93 11.40 12.93
N PHE A 107 16.78 11.11 11.94
CA PHE A 107 17.11 12.09 10.93
C PHE A 107 15.84 12.59 10.21
N PRO A 108 15.58 13.91 10.15
CA PRO A 108 14.30 14.45 9.68
C PRO A 108 13.89 14.03 8.27
N ALA A 109 14.84 13.66 7.40
CA ALA A 109 14.54 13.17 6.05
C ALA A 109 14.08 11.71 5.98
N ALA A 110 14.23 10.93 7.06
CA ALA A 110 13.87 9.51 7.10
C ALA A 110 12.37 9.29 6.91
N ALA A 111 11.54 10.05 7.64
CA ALA A 111 10.09 9.94 7.55
C ALA A 111 9.57 10.24 6.12
N PRO A 112 9.91 11.37 5.46
CA PRO A 112 9.53 11.62 4.06
C PRO A 112 9.89 10.50 3.09
N ILE A 113 11.04 9.84 3.25
CA ILE A 113 11.46 8.74 2.38
C ILE A 113 10.57 7.50 2.59
N ILE A 114 10.31 7.12 3.84
CA ILE A 114 9.48 5.96 4.20
C ILE A 114 8.09 6.10 3.58
N TYR A 115 7.43 7.23 3.81
CA TYR A 115 6.09 7.46 3.32
C TYR A 115 6.04 7.78 1.83
N GLY A 116 7.07 8.41 1.26
CA GLY A 116 7.20 8.57 -0.18
C GLY A 116 7.23 7.22 -0.89
N PHE A 117 7.98 6.26 -0.34
CA PHE A 117 8.02 4.88 -0.84
C PHE A 117 6.67 4.17 -0.65
N PHE A 118 6.01 4.34 0.50
CA PHE A 118 4.65 3.84 0.73
C PHE A 118 3.62 4.42 -0.23
N LEU A 119 3.65 5.72 -0.48
CA LEU A 119 2.73 6.36 -1.42
C LEU A 119 3.00 5.89 -2.85
N LEU A 120 4.27 5.66 -3.21
CA LEU A 120 4.64 5.11 -4.52
C LEU A 120 4.06 3.71 -4.72
N THR A 121 4.14 2.81 -3.73
CA THR A 121 3.56 1.47 -3.86
C THR A 121 2.02 1.51 -3.94
N VAL A 122 1.38 2.38 -3.16
CA VAL A 122 -0.07 2.64 -3.29
C VAL A 122 -0.43 3.19 -4.66
N LEU A 123 0.37 4.10 -5.22
CA LEU A 123 0.16 4.66 -6.55
C LEU A 123 0.25 3.57 -7.61
N ILE A 124 1.24 2.69 -7.53
CA ILE A 124 1.38 1.53 -8.43
C ILE A 124 0.12 0.66 -8.35
N TYR A 125 -0.36 0.34 -7.16
CA TYR A 125 -1.61 -0.41 -6.97
C TYR A 125 -2.81 0.27 -7.65
N ILE A 126 -2.95 1.60 -7.51
CA ILE A 126 -4.04 2.35 -8.15
C ILE A 126 -3.94 2.33 -9.68
N ILE A 127 -2.72 2.37 -10.22
CA ILE A 127 -2.49 2.30 -11.67
C ILE A 127 -2.91 0.93 -12.21
N VAL A 128 -2.49 -0.15 -11.55
CA VAL A 128 -2.79 -1.54 -11.97
C VAL A 128 -4.27 -1.89 -11.80
N ARG A 129 -4.96 -1.29 -10.83
CA ARG A 129 -6.40 -1.55 -10.60
C ARG A 129 -7.34 -1.03 -11.71
N GLN A 130 -6.84 -0.28 -12.70
CA GLN A 130 -7.74 0.35 -13.67
C GLN A 130 -8.44 -0.72 -14.54
N PRO A 131 -9.78 -0.61 -14.77
CA PRO A 131 -10.46 -1.54 -15.65
C PRO A 131 -9.87 -1.44 -17.05
N ASP A 132 -9.33 -2.54 -17.55
CA ASP A 132 -8.68 -2.58 -18.84
C ASP A 132 -9.66 -2.74 -20.00
N GLU A 133 -9.24 -2.27 -21.18
CA GLU A 133 -9.97 -2.48 -22.43
C GLU A 133 -10.09 -3.98 -22.73
N GLU A 134 -11.27 -4.40 -23.20
CA GLU A 134 -11.57 -5.78 -23.59
C GLU A 134 -10.78 -6.16 -24.87
N ASP A 135 -9.49 -6.49 -24.73
CA ASP A 135 -8.67 -7.06 -25.83
C ASP A 135 -8.84 -8.60 -25.88
N PRO A 136 -9.36 -9.18 -26.97
CA PRO A 136 -9.50 -10.62 -27.15
C PRO A 136 -8.19 -11.42 -26.96
N ARG A 137 -7.03 -10.84 -27.27
CA ARG A 137 -5.74 -11.53 -27.09
C ARG A 137 -5.37 -11.64 -25.62
N ARG A 138 -5.61 -10.57 -24.86
CA ARG A 138 -5.41 -10.53 -23.42
C ARG A 138 -6.36 -11.50 -22.72
N ALA A 139 -7.63 -11.48 -23.10
CA ALA A 139 -8.64 -12.40 -22.58
C ALA A 139 -8.23 -13.87 -22.78
N MET A 140 -7.61 -14.20 -23.91
CA MET A 140 -7.08 -15.55 -24.12
C MET A 140 -5.94 -15.91 -23.18
N VAL A 141 -4.99 -14.99 -22.95
CA VAL A 141 -3.86 -15.22 -22.03
C VAL A 141 -4.38 -15.44 -20.60
N LEU A 142 -5.31 -14.61 -20.14
CA LEU A 142 -5.95 -14.75 -18.82
C LEU A 142 -6.71 -16.08 -18.71
N ALA A 143 -7.47 -16.47 -19.74
CA ALA A 143 -8.17 -17.75 -19.74
C ALA A 143 -7.23 -18.96 -19.66
N LEU A 144 -6.06 -18.89 -20.32
CA LEU A 144 -5.05 -19.95 -20.24
C LEU A 144 -4.40 -20.02 -18.86
N GLU A 145 -4.15 -18.88 -18.22
CA GLU A 145 -3.65 -18.82 -16.85
C GLU A 145 -4.66 -19.40 -15.85
N GLN A 146 -5.94 -19.02 -15.96
CA GLN A 146 -7.02 -19.58 -15.15
C GLN A 146 -7.19 -21.09 -15.32
N LEU A 147 -7.04 -21.60 -16.55
CA LEU A 147 -7.03 -23.04 -16.82
C LEU A 147 -5.80 -23.74 -16.22
N GLN A 148 -4.65 -23.08 -16.21
CA GLN A 148 -3.45 -23.59 -15.54
C GLN A 148 -3.65 -23.66 -14.02
N ASP A 149 -4.27 -22.64 -13.42
CA ASP A 149 -4.60 -22.61 -12.00
C ASP A 149 -5.60 -23.71 -11.62
N ALA A 150 -6.53 -24.03 -12.52
CA ALA A 150 -7.45 -25.17 -12.40
C ALA A 150 -6.75 -26.55 -12.39
N ILE A 151 -5.48 -26.63 -12.80
CA ILE A 151 -4.67 -27.85 -12.68
C ILE A 151 -4.09 -27.97 -11.26
N TYR A 152 -3.76 -26.85 -10.62
CA TYR A 152 -3.20 -26.83 -9.27
C TYR A 152 -4.26 -26.99 -8.17
N GLY A 153 -5.51 -26.62 -8.46
CA GLY A 153 -6.64 -26.72 -7.55
C GLY A 153 -7.96 -26.62 -8.29
N GLU A 154 -9.06 -26.61 -7.55
CA GLU A 154 -10.39 -26.49 -8.15
C GLU A 154 -10.78 -25.01 -8.30
N LEU A 155 -11.53 -24.70 -9.37
CA LEU A 155 -12.09 -23.38 -9.58
C LEU A 155 -13.42 -23.22 -8.83
N ASP A 156 -13.63 -22.05 -8.23
CA ASP A 156 -14.90 -21.65 -7.64
C ASP A 156 -15.90 -21.11 -8.67
N ASP A 157 -17.19 -21.04 -8.33
CA ASP A 157 -18.25 -20.60 -9.25
C ASP A 157 -18.02 -19.21 -9.87
N ARG A 158 -17.22 -18.34 -9.23
CA ARG A 158 -16.89 -17.01 -9.76
C ARG A 158 -15.75 -17.13 -10.77
N GLU A 159 -14.67 -17.83 -10.42
CA GLU A 159 -13.53 -18.09 -11.30
C GLU A 159 -13.97 -18.76 -12.60
N VAL A 160 -14.93 -19.68 -12.54
CA VAL A 160 -15.49 -20.34 -13.72
C VAL A 160 -16.25 -19.38 -14.63
N LYS A 161 -17.04 -18.48 -14.04
CA LYS A 161 -17.76 -17.45 -14.79
C LYS A 161 -16.79 -16.48 -15.45
N GLU A 162 -15.72 -16.11 -14.76
CA GLU A 162 -14.66 -15.26 -15.29
C GLU A 162 -13.89 -15.97 -16.43
N LEU A 163 -13.57 -17.25 -16.27
CA LEU A 163 -12.96 -18.08 -17.32
C LEU A 163 -13.84 -18.17 -18.57
N LEU A 164 -15.13 -18.48 -18.42
CA LEU A 164 -16.06 -18.52 -19.55
C LEU A 164 -16.23 -17.15 -20.20
N HIS A 165 -16.25 -16.07 -19.41
CA HIS A 165 -16.29 -14.70 -19.94
C HIS A 165 -15.03 -14.40 -20.77
N ASN A 166 -13.84 -14.67 -20.24
CA ASN A 166 -12.56 -14.46 -20.91
C ASN A 166 -12.46 -15.27 -22.21
N LEU A 167 -12.87 -16.54 -22.19
CA LEU A 167 -12.94 -17.39 -23.38
C LEU A 167 -13.97 -16.87 -24.39
N GLY A 168 -15.11 -16.34 -23.93
CA GLY A 168 -16.12 -15.70 -24.76
C GLY A 168 -15.58 -14.48 -25.50
N THR A 169 -14.83 -13.62 -24.82
CA THR A 169 -14.16 -12.45 -25.40
C THR A 169 -13.04 -12.88 -26.36
N ALA A 170 -12.24 -13.88 -26.00
CA ALA A 170 -11.17 -14.41 -26.84
C ALA A 170 -11.67 -15.02 -28.17
N ARG A 171 -12.90 -15.56 -28.21
CA ARG A 171 -13.53 -16.02 -29.47
C ARG A 171 -13.80 -14.90 -30.47
N GLN A 172 -13.76 -13.63 -30.05
CA GLN A 172 -13.90 -12.49 -30.93
C GLN A 172 -12.56 -12.03 -31.54
N ALA A 173 -11.45 -12.70 -31.22
CA ALA A 173 -10.13 -12.34 -31.73
C ALA A 173 -10.08 -12.35 -33.27
N GLU A 174 -9.40 -11.35 -33.84
CA GLU A 174 -9.15 -11.27 -35.29
C GLU A 174 -8.33 -12.45 -35.82
N LYS A 175 -7.40 -12.96 -35.00
CA LYS A 175 -6.54 -14.08 -35.36
C LYS A 175 -7.30 -15.40 -35.27
N PRO A 176 -7.36 -16.19 -36.35
CA PRO A 176 -8.13 -17.44 -36.38
C PRO A 176 -7.61 -18.46 -35.37
N GLU A 177 -6.31 -18.54 -35.12
CA GLU A 177 -5.71 -19.51 -34.21
C GLU A 177 -6.17 -19.30 -32.76
N ILE A 178 -6.25 -18.02 -32.33
CA ILE A 178 -6.73 -17.64 -31.00
C ILE A 178 -8.23 -17.96 -30.88
N ARG A 179 -9.00 -17.60 -31.90
CA ARG A 179 -10.46 -17.83 -31.95
C ARG A 179 -10.81 -19.31 -31.88
N GLU A 180 -10.12 -20.15 -32.65
CA GLU A 180 -10.35 -21.60 -32.67
C GLU A 180 -10.00 -22.22 -31.33
N MET A 181 -8.83 -21.89 -30.78
CA MET A 181 -8.40 -22.37 -29.46
C MET A 181 -9.38 -21.96 -28.36
N ALA A 182 -9.79 -20.68 -28.34
CA ALA A 182 -10.80 -20.18 -27.40
C ALA A 182 -12.14 -20.91 -27.54
N THR A 183 -12.55 -21.26 -28.76
CA THR A 183 -13.80 -22.00 -29.01
C THR A 183 -13.75 -23.43 -28.47
N VAL A 184 -12.61 -24.12 -28.65
CA VAL A 184 -12.41 -25.48 -28.12
C VAL A 184 -12.39 -25.46 -26.59
N LEU A 185 -11.62 -24.55 -25.99
CA LEU A 185 -11.53 -24.43 -24.53
C LEU A 185 -12.86 -23.99 -23.91
N HIS A 186 -13.57 -23.03 -24.52
CA HIS A 186 -14.89 -22.62 -24.03
C HIS A 186 -15.85 -23.80 -23.96
N ARG A 187 -15.90 -24.63 -25.02
CA ARG A 187 -16.76 -25.82 -25.02
C ARG A 187 -16.35 -26.81 -23.94
N TYR A 188 -15.04 -27.04 -23.79
CA TYR A 188 -14.50 -27.95 -22.78
C TYR A 188 -14.93 -27.55 -21.36
N VAL A 189 -14.83 -26.26 -21.02
CA VAL A 189 -15.23 -25.71 -19.70
C VAL A 189 -16.74 -25.74 -19.52
N ASP A 190 -17.51 -25.32 -20.55
CA ASP A 190 -18.97 -25.25 -20.52
C ASP A 190 -19.64 -26.63 -20.35
N GLU A 191 -19.03 -27.68 -20.90
CA GLU A 191 -19.48 -29.07 -20.75
C GLU A 191 -19.21 -29.67 -19.35
N GLY A 192 -18.57 -28.93 -18.45
CA GLY A 192 -18.33 -29.41 -17.10
C GLY A 192 -16.99 -30.14 -16.90
N ASN A 193 -16.07 -30.10 -17.87
CA ASN A 193 -14.88 -30.97 -17.87
C ASN A 193 -13.70 -30.45 -17.01
N VAL A 194 -13.83 -29.27 -16.39
CA VAL A 194 -12.87 -28.78 -15.40
C VAL A 194 -13.31 -29.28 -14.01
N PRO A 195 -12.41 -29.76 -13.14
CA PRO A 195 -12.80 -30.24 -11.81
C PRO A 195 -13.46 -29.13 -10.97
N PHE A 196 -14.76 -29.33 -10.65
CA PHE A 196 -15.61 -28.39 -9.89
C PHE A 196 -15.93 -28.85 -8.45
N LYS A 197 -15.14 -29.72 -7.81
CA LYS A 197 -15.69 -30.59 -6.75
C LYS A 197 -15.17 -30.38 -5.34
N ASP A 198 -15.89 -29.51 -4.61
CA ASP A 198 -15.70 -29.17 -3.19
C ASP A 198 -14.47 -28.31 -2.91
N TYR A 199 -14.42 -27.13 -3.55
CA TYR A 199 -13.45 -26.08 -3.24
C TYR A 199 -13.36 -25.87 -1.73
N ARG A 200 -12.26 -26.30 -1.12
CA ARG A 200 -11.93 -26.03 0.28
C ARG A 200 -10.94 -24.88 0.30
N PRO A 201 -11.35 -23.65 0.63
CA PRO A 201 -10.42 -22.53 0.67
C PRO A 201 -9.31 -22.85 1.66
N ASN A 202 -8.06 -22.69 1.20
CA ASN A 202 -6.87 -22.76 2.05
C ASN A 202 -6.99 -21.73 3.18
N LEU A 203 -6.31 -21.97 4.32
CA LEU A 203 -6.39 -21.07 5.49
C LEU A 203 -6.10 -19.61 5.14
N LEU A 204 -5.16 -19.36 4.21
CA LEU A 204 -4.82 -18.04 3.70
C LEU A 204 -5.96 -17.41 2.90
N ARG A 205 -6.60 -18.16 2.00
CA ARG A 205 -7.75 -17.68 1.20
C ARG A 205 -8.97 -17.42 2.11
N ARG A 206 -9.22 -18.28 3.12
CA ARG A 206 -10.24 -18.01 4.16
C ARG A 206 -9.99 -16.73 4.94
N ALA A 207 -8.73 -16.47 5.31
CA ALA A 207 -8.36 -15.24 6.00
C ALA A 207 -8.58 -14.02 5.10
N GLY A 208 -8.21 -14.13 3.82
CA GLY A 208 -8.47 -13.12 2.79
C GLY A 208 -9.97 -12.85 2.60
N ASP A 209 -10.77 -13.89 2.36
CA ASP A 209 -12.22 -13.79 2.20
C ASP A 209 -12.89 -13.19 3.43
N LYS A 210 -12.42 -13.56 4.63
CA LYS A 210 -12.92 -12.99 5.88
C LYS A 210 -12.50 -11.53 6.06
N ALA A 211 -11.29 -11.15 5.65
CA ALA A 211 -10.84 -9.76 5.66
C ALA A 211 -11.63 -8.90 4.66
N VAL A 212 -11.90 -9.43 3.46
CA VAL A 212 -12.75 -8.78 2.44
C VAL A 212 -14.17 -8.66 2.96
N ALA A 213 -14.75 -9.73 3.53
CA ALA A 213 -16.08 -9.70 4.11
C ALA A 213 -16.17 -8.71 5.29
N TRP A 214 -15.15 -8.65 6.14
CA TRP A 214 -15.07 -7.69 7.24
C TRP A 214 -14.93 -6.25 6.72
N GLY A 215 -14.13 -6.03 5.67
CA GLY A 215 -14.02 -4.74 4.98
C GLY A 215 -15.33 -4.31 4.31
N GLN A 216 -16.08 -5.24 3.74
CA GLN A 216 -17.42 -5.00 3.20
C GLN A 216 -18.44 -4.70 4.32
N GLN A 217 -18.34 -5.37 5.47
CA GLN A 217 -19.15 -5.09 6.67
C GLN A 217 -18.84 -3.73 7.30
N LEU A 218 -17.59 -3.26 7.19
CA LEU A 218 -17.21 -1.91 7.60
C LEU A 218 -18.03 -0.84 6.87
N GLY A 219 -18.55 -1.14 5.67
CA GLY A 219 -19.49 -0.27 4.95
C GLY A 219 -18.85 1.05 4.53
N ARG A 220 -19.15 1.51 3.31
CA ARG A 220 -18.61 2.79 2.79
C ARG A 220 -18.83 3.96 3.75
N ALA A 221 -19.94 3.93 4.52
CA ALA A 221 -20.27 4.95 5.50
C ALA A 221 -19.34 4.98 6.72
N LYS A 222 -19.00 3.83 7.36
CA LYS A 222 -18.14 3.87 8.56
C LYS A 222 -16.69 4.14 8.18
N LEU A 223 -16.21 3.58 7.07
CA LEU A 223 -14.89 3.91 6.55
C LEU A 223 -14.79 5.41 6.20
N ARG A 224 -15.83 5.97 5.58
CA ARG A 224 -15.93 7.41 5.33
C ARG A 224 -15.87 8.22 6.63
N ILE A 225 -16.60 7.82 7.66
CA ILE A 225 -16.55 8.49 8.97
C ILE A 225 -15.15 8.39 9.56
N LEU A 226 -14.51 7.22 9.52
CA LEU A 226 -13.17 7.03 10.07
C LEU A 226 -12.12 7.90 9.35
N ILE A 227 -12.17 7.97 8.02
CA ILE A 227 -11.31 8.86 7.23
C ILE A 227 -11.60 10.32 7.57
N LEU A 228 -12.87 10.73 7.65
CA LEU A 228 -13.24 12.10 8.00
C LEU A 228 -12.82 12.48 9.43
N VAL A 229 -12.90 11.55 10.37
CA VAL A 229 -12.42 11.74 11.75
C VAL A 229 -10.89 11.91 11.75
N GLY A 230 -10.16 11.04 11.06
CA GLY A 230 -8.70 11.14 10.94
C GLY A 230 -8.26 12.47 10.30
N LEU A 231 -8.90 12.86 9.20
CA LEU A 231 -8.68 14.16 8.54
C LEU A 231 -9.08 15.35 9.44
N GLY A 232 -10.14 15.18 10.22
CA GLY A 232 -10.62 16.19 11.16
C GLY A 232 -9.60 16.44 12.26
N ILE A 233 -9.04 15.38 12.86
CA ILE A 233 -8.00 15.47 13.88
C ILE A 233 -6.77 16.21 13.33
N THR A 234 -6.32 15.86 12.13
CA THR A 234 -5.17 16.52 11.48
C THR A 234 -5.46 17.99 11.18
N ALA A 235 -6.64 18.31 10.65
CA ALA A 235 -7.05 19.68 10.38
C ALA A 235 -7.15 20.51 11.66
N VAL A 236 -7.71 19.97 12.74
CA VAL A 236 -7.80 20.65 14.04
C VAL A 236 -6.41 20.92 14.62
N GLY A 237 -5.51 19.93 14.56
CA GLY A 237 -4.12 20.10 14.97
C GLY A 237 -3.44 21.27 14.25
N ALA A 238 -3.50 21.28 12.91
CA ALA A 238 -2.92 22.35 12.11
C ALA A 238 -3.53 23.74 12.40
N VAL A 239 -4.86 23.82 12.57
CA VAL A 239 -5.53 25.09 12.92
C VAL A 239 -5.10 25.58 14.31
N ALA A 240 -4.96 24.67 15.28
CA ALA A 240 -4.46 25.01 16.62
C ALA A 240 -3.03 25.54 16.56
N THR A 241 -2.14 24.88 15.80
CA THR A 241 -0.75 25.32 15.58
C THR A 241 -0.72 26.69 14.90
N LEU A 242 -1.54 26.92 13.87
CA LEU A 242 -1.65 28.22 13.20
C LEU A 242 -2.15 29.32 14.17
N GLY A 243 -3.14 29.00 14.99
CA GLY A 243 -3.67 29.92 15.99
C GLY A 243 -2.62 30.32 17.02
N LEU A 244 -1.84 29.36 17.52
CA LEU A 244 -0.73 29.61 18.43
C LEU A 244 0.36 30.49 17.79
N LEU A 245 0.71 30.25 16.53
CA LEU A 245 1.66 31.09 15.78
C LEU A 245 1.16 32.53 15.59
N LEU A 246 -0.13 32.70 15.30
CA LEU A 246 -0.73 34.04 15.19
C LEU A 246 -0.75 34.76 16.54
N ILE A 247 -1.11 34.07 17.63
CA ILE A 247 -1.04 34.63 18.98
C ILE A 247 0.40 35.04 19.30
N ALA A 248 1.39 34.20 18.99
CA ALA A 248 2.80 34.53 19.14
C ALA A 248 3.19 35.79 18.35
N ALA A 249 2.77 35.91 17.10
CA ALA A 249 3.09 37.04 16.23
C ALA A 249 2.50 38.38 16.70
N PHE A 250 1.40 38.37 17.46
CA PHE A 250 0.68 39.56 17.92
C PHE A 250 0.75 39.79 19.44
N SER A 251 1.51 39.00 20.19
CA SER A 251 1.63 39.10 21.65
C SER A 251 2.94 39.75 22.10
N ALA A 252 2.97 40.24 23.35
CA ALA A 252 4.15 40.85 23.95
C ALA A 252 5.27 39.81 24.18
N ASP A 253 6.52 40.28 24.26
CA ASP A 253 7.76 39.46 24.30
C ASP A 253 7.72 38.28 25.31
N ALA A 254 7.03 38.41 26.44
CA ALA A 254 6.93 37.34 27.45
C ALA A 254 6.11 36.10 27.00
N VAL A 255 5.08 36.30 26.17
CA VAL A 255 4.30 35.19 25.58
C VAL A 255 5.10 34.52 24.46
N VAL A 256 5.87 35.32 23.73
CA VAL A 256 6.78 34.85 22.69
C VAL A 256 7.91 34.00 23.31
N GLU A 257 8.52 34.43 24.42
CA GLU A 257 9.52 33.62 25.14
C GLU A 257 8.98 32.28 25.65
N THR A 258 7.75 32.25 26.19
CA THR A 258 7.14 31.00 26.68
C THR A 258 6.79 30.04 25.54
N LEU A 259 6.33 30.56 24.40
CA LEU A 259 6.16 29.77 23.18
C LEU A 259 7.51 29.26 22.65
N PHE A 260 8.55 30.10 22.61
CA PHE A 260 9.89 29.68 22.21
C PHE A 260 10.49 28.64 23.16
N ALA A 261 10.21 28.72 24.47
CA ALA A 261 10.62 27.72 25.44
C ALA A 261 9.90 26.38 25.22
N ALA A 262 8.59 26.40 24.91
CA ALA A 262 7.83 25.20 24.57
C ALA A 262 8.32 24.56 23.26
N VAL A 263 8.54 25.36 22.22
CA VAL A 263 9.09 24.92 20.93
C VAL A 263 10.51 24.38 21.07
N ARG A 264 11.35 25.00 21.90
CA ARG A 264 12.71 24.52 22.18
C ARG A 264 12.70 23.23 23.00
N SER A 265 11.77 23.09 23.96
CA SER A 265 11.53 21.85 24.70
C SER A 265 11.11 20.73 23.76
N GLU A 266 10.19 21.01 22.83
CA GLU A 266 9.73 20.03 21.85
C GLU A 266 10.85 19.64 20.86
N ALA A 267 11.64 20.61 20.41
CA ALA A 267 12.81 20.38 19.56
C ALA A 267 13.88 19.51 20.24
N GLN A 268 14.10 19.71 21.55
CA GLN A 268 15.00 18.89 22.36
C GLN A 268 14.47 17.46 22.53
N THR A 269 13.16 17.27 22.68
CA THR A 269 12.56 15.93 22.77
C THR A 269 12.58 15.16 21.44
N LEU A 270 12.57 15.86 20.31
CA LEU A 270 12.53 15.27 18.97
C LEU A 270 13.92 15.17 18.30
N ALA A 271 15.00 15.43 19.03
CA ALA A 271 16.39 15.44 18.51
C ALA A 271 16.59 16.36 17.28
N VAL A 272 15.76 17.39 17.11
CA VAL A 272 15.91 18.37 16.04
C VAL A 272 16.96 19.39 16.46
N ASN A 273 18.19 19.20 15.99
CA ASN A 273 19.38 19.98 16.40
C ASN A 273 19.34 21.47 16.00
N ASP A 274 18.39 21.91 15.17
CA ASP A 274 18.34 23.28 14.64
C ASP A 274 16.90 23.84 14.64
N VAL A 275 16.74 25.09 15.10
CA VAL A 275 15.48 25.85 15.13
C VAL A 275 14.86 25.93 13.73
N ARG A 276 15.68 25.91 12.67
CA ARG A 276 15.21 25.85 11.28
C ARG A 276 14.41 24.59 10.97
N GLY A 277 14.80 23.43 11.53
CA GLY A 277 14.10 22.17 11.34
C GLY A 277 12.68 22.20 11.93
N VAL A 278 12.53 22.88 13.07
CA VAL A 278 11.23 23.06 13.72
C VAL A 278 10.30 23.91 12.87
N TYR A 279 10.78 25.04 12.33
CA TYR A 279 9.97 25.86 11.41
C TYR A 279 9.56 25.13 10.13
N ILE A 280 10.45 24.32 9.55
CA ILE A 280 10.14 23.50 8.37
C ILE A 280 9.05 22.48 8.71
N ARG A 281 9.18 21.79 9.85
CA ARG A 281 8.18 20.82 10.33
C ARG A 281 6.83 21.47 10.55
N THR A 282 6.78 22.57 11.29
CA THR A 282 5.54 23.32 11.52
C THR A 282 4.92 23.81 10.21
N GLY A 283 5.72 24.28 9.26
CA GLY A 283 5.25 24.65 7.92
C GLY A 283 4.63 23.48 7.15
N LEU A 284 5.23 22.28 7.26
CA LEU A 284 4.70 21.05 6.66
C LEU A 284 3.39 20.63 7.32
N GLU A 285 3.30 20.64 8.65
CA GLU A 285 2.07 20.33 9.39
C GLU A 285 0.89 21.23 8.97
N LEU A 286 1.15 22.53 8.80
CA LEU A 286 0.15 23.49 8.32
C LEU A 286 -0.30 23.18 6.89
N LEU A 287 0.64 22.85 6.00
CA LEU A 287 0.36 22.50 4.62
C LEU A 287 -0.47 21.21 4.55
N ILE A 288 -0.12 20.21 5.36
CA ILE A 288 -0.85 18.94 5.49
C ILE A 288 -2.26 19.18 6.02
N GLY A 289 -2.42 19.99 7.06
CA GLY A 289 -3.74 20.35 7.58
C GLY A 289 -4.60 21.06 6.54
N LEU A 290 -4.00 21.89 5.68
CA LEU A 290 -4.71 22.52 4.57
C LEU A 290 -5.14 21.49 3.52
N VAL A 291 -4.29 20.53 3.17
CA VAL A 291 -4.66 19.40 2.30
C VAL A 291 -5.80 18.59 2.93
N ALA A 292 -5.77 18.33 4.23
CA ALA A 292 -6.85 17.64 4.96
C ALA A 292 -8.18 18.41 4.86
N LEU A 293 -8.16 19.73 5.06
CA LEU A 293 -9.32 20.60 4.90
C LEU A 293 -9.87 20.56 3.47
N THR A 294 -9.01 20.58 2.45
CA THR A 294 -9.46 20.45 1.05
C THR A 294 -10.08 19.08 0.77
N ALA A 295 -9.54 17.99 1.34
CA ALA A 295 -10.11 16.67 1.25
C ALA A 295 -11.51 16.61 1.87
N ILE A 296 -11.67 17.12 3.10
CA ILE A 296 -12.96 17.22 3.79
C ILE A 296 -13.96 18.01 2.92
N PHE A 297 -13.55 19.15 2.37
CA PHE A 297 -14.40 19.97 1.49
C PHE A 297 -14.89 19.19 0.26
N PHE A 298 -14.02 18.46 -0.44
CA PHE A 298 -14.41 17.64 -1.60
C PHE A 298 -15.34 16.48 -1.22
N ILE A 299 -15.11 15.84 -0.06
CA ILE A 299 -15.97 14.76 0.45
C ILE A 299 -17.37 15.28 0.82
N LEU A 300 -17.46 16.45 1.44
CA LEU A 300 -18.75 17.08 1.80
C LEU A 300 -19.53 17.56 0.56
N ARG A 301 -18.84 17.96 -0.51
CA ARG A 301 -19.44 18.41 -1.79
C ARG A 301 -19.87 17.26 -2.71
N GLY A 302 -19.81 16.00 -2.25
CA GLY A 302 -20.20 14.83 -3.05
C GLY A 302 -19.18 14.39 -4.11
N LYS A 303 -17.99 14.99 -4.15
CA LYS A 303 -16.89 14.58 -5.04
C LYS A 303 -16.00 13.54 -4.36
N GLU A 304 -16.61 12.47 -3.88
CA GLU A 304 -15.99 11.50 -2.96
C GLU A 304 -14.70 10.88 -3.49
N LYS A 305 -14.65 10.43 -4.76
CA LYS A 305 -13.43 9.84 -5.33
C LYS A 305 -12.22 10.77 -5.22
N ARG A 306 -12.38 12.05 -5.57
CA ARG A 306 -11.30 13.04 -5.50
C ARG A 306 -10.96 13.39 -4.05
N GLY A 307 -11.98 13.57 -3.21
CA GLY A 307 -11.80 13.86 -1.80
C GLY A 307 -11.08 12.74 -1.04
N MET A 308 -11.37 11.47 -1.34
CA MET A 308 -10.68 10.33 -0.73
C MET A 308 -9.23 10.22 -1.18
N VAL A 309 -8.92 10.47 -2.45
CA VAL A 309 -7.52 10.47 -2.93
C VAL A 309 -6.70 11.57 -2.26
N ILE A 310 -7.24 12.80 -2.18
CA ILE A 310 -6.58 13.93 -1.51
C ILE A 310 -6.47 13.66 -0.01
N GLY A 311 -7.51 13.07 0.60
CA GLY A 311 -7.51 12.69 2.01
C GLY A 311 -6.49 11.63 2.35
N LEU A 312 -6.36 10.60 1.52
CA LEU A 312 -5.34 9.57 1.67
C LEU A 312 -3.94 10.19 1.60
N ALA A 313 -3.69 11.05 0.60
CA ALA A 313 -2.44 11.79 0.51
C ALA A 313 -2.18 12.63 1.76
N SER A 314 -3.19 13.32 2.30
CA SER A 314 -3.06 14.11 3.53
C SER A 314 -2.74 13.28 4.76
N VAL A 315 -3.38 12.12 4.95
CA VAL A 315 -3.12 11.24 6.09
C VAL A 315 -1.71 10.68 6.00
N VAL A 316 -1.31 10.21 4.82
CA VAL A 316 0.05 9.71 4.56
C VAL A 316 1.08 10.81 4.80
N LEU A 317 0.82 12.04 4.33
CA LEU A 317 1.69 13.18 4.60
C LEU A 317 1.68 13.58 6.08
N SER A 318 0.57 13.51 6.81
CA SER A 318 0.55 13.82 8.24
C SER A 318 1.45 12.91 9.06
N LEU A 319 1.52 11.64 8.66
CA LEU A 319 2.45 10.69 9.26
C LEU A 319 3.92 11.05 8.96
N THR A 320 4.20 11.84 7.90
CA THR A 320 5.56 12.34 7.57
C THR A 320 6.04 13.50 8.41
N ALA A 321 5.12 14.28 9.00
CA ALA A 321 5.44 15.54 9.68
C ALA A 321 5.51 15.40 11.21
N VAL A 322 4.97 14.32 11.78
CA VAL A 322 5.12 13.97 13.20
C VAL A 322 6.49 13.37 13.45
#